data_AF-A0A251XF24-F1
#
_entry.id   AF-A0A251XF24-F1
#
_cell.length_a   1.000
_cell.length_b   1.000
_cell.length_c   1.000
_cell.angle_alpha   90.00
_cell.angle_beta   90.00
_cell.angle_gamma   90.00
#
_symmetry.space_group_name_H-M   'P 1'
#
loop_
_entity.id
_entity.type
_entity.pdbx_description
1 polymer ?
#
loop_
_entity_poly.entity_id
_entity_poly.type
_entity_poly.pdbx_seq_one_letter_code
_entity_poly.pdbx_strand_id
1 'polypeptide(L)'
;MDPEVASLTGAEDPDPDAARAALDAAQAAARASAERAARARDRADRSASALARHDAARRESARAGDQARAAIRMAEVANAITPENTRGTTLGTYVLLRRFEDVVQAANARLRIMSSGRYELEVSEEREATSRSRKTGLALQIRDHVVDRVREPASFSGGETFYASLALALGLADVVQAEAGGLQLGTLFVDEGFGTLDPETLDAVMSELGRLSSAAAPSASSATWRS
;
A
#
# COMPACT_ATOMS: atom_id res chain seq x y z
N MET A 1 -8.28 -6.87 -92.81
CA MET A 1 -8.36 -5.49 -93.30
C MET A 1 -9.46 -4.82 -92.50
N ASP A 2 -9.12 -3.78 -91.74
CA ASP A 2 -10.10 -2.99 -90.99
C ASP A 2 -11.14 -2.43 -91.97
N PRO A 3 -12.46 -2.56 -91.75
CA PRO A 3 -13.47 -2.11 -92.70
C PRO A 3 -13.37 -0.62 -93.08
N GLU A 4 -12.86 0.24 -92.20
CA GLU A 4 -12.58 1.65 -92.52
C GLU A 4 -11.42 1.83 -93.53
N VAL A 5 -10.39 0.98 -93.44
CA VAL A 5 -9.21 1.05 -94.32
C VAL A 5 -9.55 0.55 -95.74
N ALA A 6 -10.54 -0.33 -95.86
CA ALA A 6 -11.03 -0.84 -97.14
C ALA A 6 -11.89 0.17 -97.93
N SER A 7 -12.37 1.25 -97.30
CA SER A 7 -13.20 2.31 -97.91
C SER A 7 -12.44 3.57 -98.32
N LEU A 8 -11.11 3.58 -98.17
CA LEU A 8 -10.29 4.75 -98.49
C LEU A 8 -10.19 4.96 -100.02
N THR A 9 -10.47 6.18 -100.46
CA THR A 9 -10.56 6.58 -101.86
C THR A 9 -9.26 7.21 -102.39
N GLY A 10 -8.29 7.48 -101.51
CA GLY A 10 -7.02 8.14 -101.84
C GLY A 10 -7.12 9.66 -101.94
N ALA A 11 -8.31 10.23 -101.68
CA ALA A 11 -8.57 11.67 -101.60
C ALA A 11 -8.60 12.18 -100.14
N GLU A 12 -8.34 11.31 -99.17
CA GLU A 12 -8.18 11.70 -97.77
C GLU A 12 -6.86 12.47 -97.59
N ASP A 13 -6.88 13.57 -96.82
CA ASP A 13 -5.67 14.31 -96.43
C ASP A 13 -5.29 13.87 -95.00
N PRO A 14 -4.42 12.85 -94.84
CA PRO A 14 -4.01 12.40 -93.52
C PRO A 14 -3.22 13.51 -92.83
N ASP A 15 -3.63 13.86 -91.61
CA ASP A 15 -2.90 14.78 -90.72
C ASP A 15 -2.12 13.97 -89.66
N PRO A 16 -0.90 13.49 -89.99
CA PRO A 16 -0.08 12.73 -89.07
C PRO A 16 0.40 13.57 -87.88
N ASP A 17 0.45 14.90 -88.02
CA ASP A 17 0.90 15.80 -86.97
C ASP A 17 -0.19 15.95 -85.90
N ALA A 18 -1.46 16.07 -86.29
CA ALA A 18 -2.59 16.02 -85.37
C ALA A 18 -2.69 14.66 -84.66
N ALA A 19 -2.49 13.56 -85.37
CA ALA A 19 -2.47 12.22 -84.78
C ALA A 19 -1.30 12.04 -83.79
N ARG A 20 -0.11 12.56 -84.11
CA ARG A 20 1.04 12.57 -83.21
C ARG A 20 0.77 13.40 -81.96
N ALA A 21 0.23 14.60 -82.11
CA ALA A 21 -0.12 15.47 -80.99
C ALA A 21 -1.17 14.85 -80.06
N ALA A 22 -2.18 14.18 -80.64
CA ALA A 22 -3.19 13.46 -79.87
C ALA A 22 -2.59 12.27 -79.09
N LEU A 23 -1.67 11.51 -79.70
CA LEU A 23 -0.95 10.44 -79.04
C LEU A 23 -0.08 10.96 -77.88
N ASP A 24 0.68 12.03 -78.10
CA ASP A 24 1.55 12.63 -77.08
C ASP A 24 0.73 13.15 -75.89
N ALA A 25 -0.41 13.80 -76.16
CA ALA A 25 -1.34 14.24 -75.13
C ALA A 25 -1.94 13.06 -74.34
N ALA A 26 -2.36 12.00 -75.02
CA ALA A 26 -2.88 10.79 -74.37
C ALA A 26 -1.80 10.09 -73.52
N GLN A 27 -0.56 10.02 -74.00
CA GLN A 27 0.57 9.47 -73.24
C GLN A 27 0.90 10.32 -72.02
N ALA A 28 0.90 11.65 -72.13
CA ALA A 28 1.10 12.55 -71.00
C ALA A 28 -0.01 12.40 -69.94
N ALA A 29 -1.28 12.33 -70.36
CA ALA A 29 -2.41 12.10 -69.47
C ALA A 29 -2.34 10.75 -68.76
N ALA A 30 -1.95 9.68 -69.48
CA ALA A 30 -1.74 8.35 -68.91
C ALA A 30 -0.63 8.35 -67.85
N ARG A 31 0.52 8.99 -68.12
CA ARG A 31 1.61 9.14 -67.15
C ARG A 31 1.16 9.90 -65.90
N ALA A 32 0.47 11.03 -66.06
CA ALA A 32 -0.05 11.80 -64.93
C ALA A 32 -1.10 11.05 -64.09
N SER A 33 -1.93 10.21 -64.73
CA SER A 33 -2.86 9.32 -64.03
C SER A 33 -2.13 8.24 -63.23
N ALA A 34 -1.12 7.60 -63.84
CA ALA A 34 -0.31 6.58 -63.18
C ALA A 34 0.44 7.13 -61.96
N GLU A 35 1.02 8.32 -62.06
CA GLU A 35 1.69 8.99 -60.93
C GLU A 35 0.71 9.30 -59.79
N ARG A 36 -0.49 9.80 -60.10
CA ARG A 36 -1.52 10.06 -59.09
C ARG A 36 -1.96 8.77 -58.40
N ALA A 37 -2.14 7.69 -59.16
CA ALA A 37 -2.49 6.37 -58.62
C ALA A 37 -1.37 5.83 -57.72
N ALA A 38 -0.10 5.94 -58.13
CA ALA A 38 1.04 5.52 -57.34
C ALA A 38 1.13 6.28 -56.01
N ARG A 39 0.98 7.62 -56.03
CA ARG A 39 0.95 8.45 -54.81
C ARG A 39 -0.24 8.10 -53.90
N ALA A 40 -1.39 7.78 -54.47
CA ALA A 40 -2.57 7.37 -53.69
C ALA A 40 -2.35 6.02 -52.99
N ARG A 41 -1.75 5.04 -53.68
CA ARG A 41 -1.39 3.73 -53.11
C ARG A 41 -0.36 3.87 -51.99
N ASP A 42 0.72 4.61 -52.23
CA ASP A 42 1.75 4.86 -51.21
C ASP A 42 1.16 5.54 -49.95
N ARG A 43 0.25 6.51 -50.12
CA ARG A 43 -0.46 7.10 -48.97
C ARG A 43 -1.34 6.09 -48.25
N ALA A 44 -2.06 5.23 -48.97
CA ALA A 44 -2.90 4.20 -48.38
C ALA A 44 -2.05 3.19 -47.57
N ASP A 45 -0.93 2.72 -48.13
CA ASP A 45 -0.02 1.76 -47.48
C ASP A 45 0.62 2.37 -46.23
N ARG A 46 1.07 3.63 -46.30
CA ARG A 46 1.58 4.36 -45.14
C ARG A 46 0.53 4.54 -44.05
N SER A 47 -0.71 4.84 -44.44
CA SER A 47 -1.82 5.03 -43.50
C SER A 47 -2.21 3.71 -42.82
N ALA A 48 -2.29 2.62 -43.59
CA ALA A 48 -2.53 1.27 -43.06
C ALA A 48 -1.43 0.85 -42.09
N SER A 49 -0.16 1.08 -42.44
CA SER A 49 0.98 0.79 -41.59
C SER A 49 1.00 1.64 -40.30
N ALA A 50 0.57 2.90 -40.38
CA ALA A 50 0.43 3.76 -39.21
C ALA A 50 -0.69 3.27 -38.27
N LEU A 51 -1.84 2.88 -38.82
CA LEU A 51 -2.95 2.33 -38.05
C LEU A 51 -2.56 1.02 -37.35
N ALA A 52 -1.88 0.11 -38.06
CA ALA A 52 -1.41 -1.15 -37.48
C ALA A 52 -0.45 -0.93 -36.29
N ARG A 53 0.47 0.05 -36.41
CA ARG A 53 1.38 0.43 -35.31
C ARG A 53 0.63 1.03 -34.12
N HIS A 54 -0.33 1.91 -34.37
CA HIS A 54 -1.17 2.50 -33.33
C HIS A 54 -1.96 1.43 -32.57
N ASP A 55 -2.57 0.48 -33.28
CA ASP A 55 -3.35 -0.59 -32.66
C ASP A 55 -2.48 -1.55 -31.85
N ALA A 56 -1.26 -1.83 -32.34
CA ALA A 56 -0.28 -2.60 -31.58
C ALA A 56 0.10 -1.88 -30.28
N ALA A 57 0.41 -0.57 -30.34
CA ALA A 57 0.74 0.23 -29.17
C ALA A 57 -0.43 0.32 -28.18
N ARG A 58 -1.67 0.45 -28.66
CA ARG A 58 -2.87 0.44 -27.80
C ARG A 58 -3.04 -0.89 -27.08
N ARG A 59 -2.86 -2.03 -27.78
CA ARG A 59 -2.94 -3.36 -27.16
C ARG A 59 -1.87 -3.53 -26.10
N GLU A 60 -0.65 -3.07 -26.36
CA GLU A 60 0.44 -3.16 -25.40
C GLU A 60 0.18 -2.31 -24.15
N SER A 61 -0.27 -1.06 -24.34
CA SER A 61 -0.66 -0.19 -23.23
C SER A 61 -1.81 -0.78 -22.41
N ALA A 62 -2.81 -1.40 -23.05
CA ALA A 62 -3.91 -2.05 -22.35
C ALA A 62 -3.41 -3.23 -21.50
N ARG A 63 -2.53 -4.08 -22.04
CA ARG A 63 -1.92 -5.20 -21.29
C ARG A 63 -1.12 -4.71 -20.09
N ALA A 64 -0.28 -3.70 -20.28
CA ALA A 64 0.49 -3.10 -19.19
C ALA A 64 -0.45 -2.53 -18.10
N GLY A 65 -1.55 -1.87 -18.51
CA GLY A 65 -2.58 -1.39 -17.60
C GLY A 65 -3.26 -2.52 -16.82
N ASP A 66 -3.62 -3.62 -17.48
CA ASP A 66 -4.25 -4.78 -16.83
C ASP A 66 -3.34 -5.48 -15.83
N GLN A 67 -2.05 -5.63 -16.17
CA GLN A 67 -1.04 -6.19 -15.27
C GLN A 67 -0.85 -5.30 -14.02
N ALA A 68 -0.82 -3.97 -14.19
CA ALA A 68 -0.63 -3.04 -13.08
C ALA A 68 -1.90 -2.82 -12.22
N ARG A 69 -3.09 -3.15 -12.74
CA ARG A 69 -4.38 -2.83 -12.13
C ARG A 69 -4.53 -3.36 -10.71
N ALA A 70 -4.07 -4.59 -10.45
CA ALA A 70 -4.15 -5.19 -9.12
C ALA A 70 -3.26 -4.46 -8.11
N ALA A 71 -2.02 -4.13 -8.50
CA ALA A 71 -1.07 -3.41 -7.67
C ALA A 71 -1.56 -1.98 -7.36
N ILE A 72 -2.11 -1.28 -8.36
CA ILE A 72 -2.69 0.06 -8.19
C ILE A 72 -3.85 0.00 -7.19
N ARG A 73 -4.81 -0.92 -7.37
CA ARG A 73 -5.94 -1.05 -6.44
C ARG A 73 -5.49 -1.39 -5.02
N MET A 74 -4.51 -2.28 -4.87
CA MET A 74 -3.94 -2.62 -3.56
C MET A 74 -3.30 -1.38 -2.91
N ALA A 75 -2.57 -0.58 -3.68
CA ALA A 75 -1.98 0.67 -3.20
C ALA A 75 -3.06 1.70 -2.81
N GLU A 76 -4.13 1.83 -3.58
CA GLU A 76 -5.26 2.72 -3.26
C GLU A 76 -5.93 2.35 -1.95
N VAL A 77 -6.21 1.06 -1.74
CA VAL A 77 -6.77 0.54 -0.48
C VAL A 77 -5.80 0.76 0.67
N ALA A 78 -4.52 0.40 0.49
CA ALA A 78 -3.51 0.53 1.54
C ALA A 78 -3.28 1.98 1.97
N ASN A 79 -3.38 2.94 1.05
CA ASN A 79 -3.16 4.36 1.30
C ASN A 79 -4.44 5.16 1.61
N ALA A 80 -5.58 4.49 1.85
CA ALA A 80 -6.84 5.14 2.18
C ALA A 80 -7.33 6.14 1.11
N ILE A 81 -7.04 5.88 -0.16
CA ILE A 81 -7.47 6.72 -1.29
C ILE A 81 -8.92 6.42 -1.69
N THR A 82 -9.38 5.20 -1.40
CA THR A 82 -10.71 4.71 -1.77
C THR A 82 -11.82 5.42 -0.97
N PRO A 83 -12.92 5.86 -1.62
CA PRO A 83 -14.03 6.55 -0.94
C PRO A 83 -14.76 5.67 0.09
N GLU A 84 -14.64 4.34 -0.02
CA GLU A 84 -15.18 3.39 0.95
C GLU A 84 -14.49 3.48 2.33
N ASN A 85 -13.29 4.07 2.40
CA ASN A 85 -12.56 4.28 3.65
C ASN A 85 -13.09 5.53 4.39
N THR A 86 -14.22 5.36 5.06
CA THR A 86 -14.88 6.44 5.82
C THR A 86 -14.05 6.98 6.99
N ARG A 87 -13.05 6.23 7.47
CA ARG A 87 -12.17 6.62 8.58
C ARG A 87 -10.91 7.36 8.11
N GLY A 88 -10.63 7.39 6.80
CA GLY A 88 -9.43 7.98 6.22
C GLY A 88 -8.13 7.39 6.76
N THR A 89 -8.14 6.13 7.18
CA THR A 89 -7.01 5.50 7.89
C THR A 89 -6.28 4.53 6.98
N THR A 90 -4.96 4.72 6.82
CA THR A 90 -4.13 3.82 6.00
C THR A 90 -4.08 2.42 6.59
N LEU A 91 -3.76 1.41 5.78
CA LEU A 91 -3.58 0.03 6.26
C LEU A 91 -2.49 -0.05 7.35
N GLY A 92 -1.39 0.67 7.18
CA GLY A 92 -0.32 0.71 8.18
C GLY A 92 -0.81 1.25 9.52
N THR A 93 -1.58 2.34 9.51
CA THR A 93 -2.19 2.89 10.73
C THR A 93 -3.23 1.94 11.33
N TYR A 94 -4.05 1.28 10.50
CA TYR A 94 -5.02 0.29 10.96
C TYR A 94 -4.34 -0.89 11.68
N VAL A 95 -3.28 -1.45 11.09
CA VAL A 95 -2.51 -2.54 11.71
C VAL A 95 -1.87 -2.06 13.02
N LEU A 96 -1.28 -0.86 13.01
CA LEU A 96 -0.67 -0.27 14.21
C LEU A 96 -1.67 -0.12 15.36
N LEU A 97 -2.90 0.35 15.06
CA LEU A 97 -3.97 0.46 16.05
C LEU A 97 -4.36 -0.89 16.64
N ARG A 98 -4.52 -1.91 15.80
CA ARG A 98 -4.84 -3.27 16.27
C ARG A 98 -3.73 -3.87 17.11
N ARG A 99 -2.46 -3.65 16.76
CA ARG A 99 -1.33 -4.09 17.57
C ARG A 99 -1.22 -3.33 18.88
N PHE A 100 -1.54 -2.05 18.86
CA PHE A 100 -1.57 -1.27 20.08
C PHE A 100 -2.64 -1.77 21.05
N GLU A 101 -3.83 -2.15 20.57
CA GLU A 101 -4.86 -2.80 21.38
C GLU A 101 -4.36 -4.10 22.02
N ASP A 102 -3.66 -4.95 21.27
CA ASP A 102 -3.05 -6.19 21.79
C ASP A 102 -2.06 -5.87 22.94
N VAL A 103 -1.23 -4.84 22.76
CA VAL A 103 -0.25 -4.38 23.77
C VAL A 103 -0.95 -3.84 25.02
N VAL A 104 -2.01 -3.04 24.86
CA VAL A 104 -2.80 -2.50 25.97
C VAL A 104 -3.46 -3.63 26.76
N GLN A 105 -4.00 -4.65 26.09
CA GLN A 105 -4.58 -5.82 26.75
C GLN A 105 -3.53 -6.60 27.56
N ALA A 106 -2.36 -6.85 26.97
CA ALA A 106 -1.26 -7.51 27.66
C ALA A 106 -0.74 -6.68 28.86
N ALA A 107 -0.70 -5.35 28.71
CA ALA A 107 -0.33 -4.43 29.79
C ALA A 107 -1.35 -4.46 30.94
N ASN A 108 -2.66 -4.45 30.62
CA ASN A 108 -3.73 -4.49 31.62
C ASN A 108 -3.73 -5.76 32.46
N ALA A 109 -3.25 -6.89 31.93
CA ALA A 109 -3.08 -8.11 32.71
C ALA A 109 -2.16 -7.89 33.93
N ARG A 110 -1.06 -7.14 33.75
CA ARG A 110 -0.12 -6.81 34.83
C ARG A 110 -0.54 -5.60 35.64
N LEU A 111 -1.08 -4.58 34.97
CA LEU A 111 -1.55 -3.38 35.64
C LEU A 111 -2.59 -3.73 36.71
N ARG A 112 -3.55 -4.61 36.40
CA ARG A 112 -4.53 -5.08 37.37
C ARG A 112 -3.91 -5.72 38.61
N ILE A 113 -2.80 -6.44 38.47
CA ILE A 113 -2.10 -7.06 39.61
C ILE A 113 -1.37 -5.97 40.41
N MET A 114 -0.57 -5.14 39.74
CA MET A 114 0.23 -4.08 40.37
C MET A 114 -0.62 -3.01 41.05
N SER A 115 -1.77 -2.66 40.48
CA SER A 115 -2.69 -1.65 41.03
C SER A 115 -3.78 -2.24 41.93
N SER A 116 -3.73 -3.53 42.28
CA SER A 116 -4.81 -4.21 43.01
C SER A 116 -6.21 -4.01 42.37
N GLY A 117 -6.28 -4.02 41.05
CA GLY A 117 -7.51 -3.87 40.27
C GLY A 117 -8.02 -2.43 40.12
N ARG A 118 -7.32 -1.43 40.67
CA ARG A 118 -7.74 -0.03 40.60
C ARG A 118 -7.69 0.58 39.20
N TYR A 119 -6.68 0.24 38.39
CA TYR A 119 -6.40 0.93 37.13
C TYR A 119 -6.54 0.02 35.90
N GLU A 120 -7.11 0.58 34.84
CA GLU A 120 -7.20 -0.04 33.52
C GLU A 120 -6.82 0.98 32.43
N LEU A 121 -5.93 0.59 31.51
CA LEU A 121 -5.59 1.37 30.33
C LEU A 121 -6.69 1.19 29.28
N GLU A 122 -7.21 2.30 28.77
CA GLU A 122 -8.17 2.33 27.66
C GLU A 122 -7.55 3.10 26.48
N VAL A 123 -7.80 2.63 25.26
CA VAL A 123 -7.42 3.36 24.04
C VAL A 123 -8.44 4.48 23.81
N SER A 124 -7.96 5.71 23.64
CA SER A 124 -8.82 6.86 23.37
C SER A 124 -8.97 7.08 21.87
N GLU A 125 -10.22 7.20 21.41
CA GLU A 125 -10.56 7.52 20.02
C GLU A 125 -10.53 9.04 19.74
N GLU A 126 -10.26 9.86 20.76
CA GLU A 126 -10.37 11.32 20.67
C GLU A 126 -9.19 11.91 19.87
N ARG A 127 -9.50 12.28 18.62
CA ARG A 127 -8.56 12.93 17.70
C ARG A 127 -8.43 14.42 18.04
N GLU A 128 -7.60 14.78 19.02
CA GLU A 128 -7.22 16.18 19.19
C GLU A 128 -6.25 16.64 18.07
N ALA A 129 -6.48 17.84 17.54
CA ALA A 129 -5.73 18.40 16.40
C ALA A 129 -4.24 18.70 16.68
N THR A 130 -3.83 18.75 17.95
CA THR A 130 -2.58 19.37 18.43
C THR A 130 -1.45 18.38 18.74
N SER A 131 -1.69 17.07 18.88
CA SER A 131 -0.65 16.09 19.21
C SER A 131 -0.43 15.05 18.10
N ARG A 132 0.83 14.82 17.72
CA ARG A 132 1.22 13.82 16.69
C ARG A 132 0.78 12.40 17.06
N SER A 133 0.77 12.06 18.36
CA SER A 133 0.32 10.75 18.88
C SER A 133 -1.21 10.57 18.76
N ARG A 134 -1.99 11.66 18.92
CA ARG A 134 -3.45 11.62 18.77
C ARG A 134 -3.92 11.67 17.32
N LYS A 135 -3.07 12.10 16.38
CA LYS A 135 -3.30 11.92 14.93
C LYS A 135 -3.17 10.46 14.48
N THR A 136 -2.39 9.64 15.19
CA THR A 136 -2.19 8.22 14.87
C THR A 136 -3.18 7.28 15.60
N GLY A 137 -4.03 7.82 16.48
CA GLY A 137 -5.01 7.06 17.28
C GLY A 137 -4.38 6.19 18.39
N LEU A 138 -3.16 6.53 18.83
CA LEU A 138 -2.44 5.83 19.90
C LEU A 138 -2.59 6.53 21.25
N ALA A 139 -3.67 7.28 21.41
CA ALA A 139 -3.95 7.98 22.66
C ALA A 139 -4.36 6.96 23.73
N LEU A 140 -3.87 7.14 24.95
CA LEU A 140 -4.24 6.34 26.11
C LEU A 140 -4.93 7.20 27.15
N GLN A 141 -5.89 6.60 27.81
CA GLN A 141 -6.52 7.11 29.02
C GLN A 141 -6.51 6.02 30.08
N ILE A 142 -6.64 6.40 31.35
CA ILE A 142 -6.64 5.45 32.46
C ILE A 142 -8.00 5.53 33.14
N ARG A 143 -8.68 4.40 33.25
CA ARG A 143 -9.86 4.21 34.09
C ARG A 143 -9.40 3.96 35.52
N ASP A 144 -9.86 4.80 36.44
CA ASP A 144 -9.76 4.55 37.88
C ASP A 144 -11.09 3.96 38.37
N HIS A 145 -11.10 2.69 38.73
CA HIS A 145 -12.28 1.97 39.18
C HIS A 145 -12.73 2.36 40.60
N VAL A 146 -11.86 3.00 41.40
CA VAL A 146 -12.21 3.41 42.77
C VAL A 146 -13.06 4.68 42.74
N VAL A 147 -12.72 5.64 41.88
CA VAL A 147 -13.48 6.90 41.73
C VAL A 147 -14.45 6.88 40.55
N ASP A 148 -14.46 5.78 39.78
CA ASP A 148 -15.20 5.57 38.53
C ASP A 148 -15.06 6.72 37.52
N ARG A 149 -13.80 7.08 37.24
CA ARG A 149 -13.49 8.16 36.29
C ARG A 149 -12.38 7.78 35.32
N VAL A 150 -12.49 8.31 34.11
CA VAL A 150 -11.40 8.34 33.15
C VAL A 150 -10.53 9.55 33.45
N ARG A 151 -9.22 9.32 33.52
CA ARG A 151 -8.21 10.34 33.79
C ARG A 151 -7.19 10.34 32.66
N GLU A 152 -6.74 11.53 32.27
CA GLU A 152 -5.60 11.66 31.38
C GLU A 152 -4.32 11.23 32.10
N PRO A 153 -3.37 10.57 31.41
CA PRO A 153 -2.09 10.16 31.98
C PRO A 153 -1.33 11.31 32.67
N ALA A 154 -1.48 12.55 32.17
CA ALA A 154 -0.86 13.74 32.74
C ALA A 154 -1.37 14.13 34.15
N SER A 155 -2.51 13.58 34.58
CA SER A 155 -3.11 13.89 35.89
C SER A 155 -2.65 12.98 37.03
N PHE A 156 -1.80 11.98 36.74
CA PHE A 156 -1.34 10.97 37.70
C PHE A 156 -0.11 11.43 38.47
N SER A 157 0.07 10.88 39.68
CA SER A 157 1.31 11.08 40.45
C SER A 157 2.49 10.34 39.79
N GLY A 158 3.72 10.69 40.19
CA GLY A 158 4.94 10.10 39.62
C GLY A 158 5.00 8.57 39.74
N GLY A 159 4.58 8.03 40.89
CA GLY A 159 4.51 6.58 41.10
C GLY A 159 3.43 5.90 40.25
N GLU A 160 2.30 6.57 40.04
CA GLU A 160 1.20 6.04 39.24
C GLU A 160 1.53 5.97 37.75
N THR A 161 2.24 6.98 37.26
CA THR A 161 2.73 7.01 35.88
C THR A 161 3.80 5.95 35.65
N PHE A 162 4.59 5.63 36.68
CA PHE A 162 5.66 4.65 36.59
C PHE A 162 5.15 3.23 36.35
N TYR A 163 4.28 2.68 37.21
CA TYR A 163 3.82 1.30 37.00
C TYR A 163 2.91 1.17 35.77
N ALA A 164 2.20 2.24 35.37
CA ALA A 164 1.46 2.25 34.10
C ALA A 164 2.41 2.13 32.90
N SER A 165 3.52 2.87 32.91
CA SER A 165 4.57 2.79 31.87
C SER A 165 5.29 1.45 31.88
N LEU A 166 5.56 0.90 33.07
CA LEU A 166 6.16 -0.43 33.22
C LEU A 166 5.23 -1.52 32.69
N ALA A 167 3.95 -1.49 33.06
CA ALA A 167 2.95 -2.43 32.56
C ALA A 167 2.85 -2.39 31.03
N LEU A 168 2.90 -1.19 30.43
CA LEU A 168 2.90 -1.02 28.98
C LEU A 168 4.17 -1.58 28.32
N ALA A 169 5.34 -1.32 28.89
CA ALA A 169 6.61 -1.84 28.39
C ALA A 169 6.64 -3.39 28.43
N LEU A 170 6.16 -3.98 29.52
CA LEU A 170 6.05 -5.43 29.66
C LEU A 170 4.99 -6.04 28.73
N GLY A 171 3.84 -5.37 28.56
CA GLY A 171 2.82 -5.78 27.60
C GLY A 171 3.33 -5.76 26.16
N LEU A 172 4.13 -4.75 25.80
CA LEU A 172 4.79 -4.69 24.49
C LEU A 172 5.79 -5.84 24.30
N ALA A 173 6.59 -6.12 25.33
CA ALA A 173 7.56 -7.21 25.29
C ALA A 173 6.88 -8.57 25.08
N ASP A 174 5.71 -8.81 25.71
CA ASP A 174 4.93 -10.03 25.52
C ASP A 174 4.41 -10.18 24.09
N VAL A 175 3.80 -9.13 23.54
CA VAL A 175 3.26 -9.15 22.17
C VAL A 175 4.38 -9.39 21.16
N VAL A 176 5.52 -8.71 21.32
CA VAL A 176 6.69 -8.89 20.45
C VAL A 176 7.24 -10.32 20.57
N GLN A 177 7.34 -10.89 21.78
CA GLN A 177 7.80 -12.27 21.97
C GLN A 177 6.86 -13.29 21.31
N ALA A 178 5.55 -13.09 21.43
CA ALA A 178 4.56 -13.95 20.80
C ALA A 178 4.65 -13.92 19.26
N GLU A 179 4.93 -12.75 18.67
CA GLU A 179 5.11 -12.60 17.22
C GLU A 179 6.46 -13.12 16.72
N ALA A 180 7.53 -13.00 17.50
CA ALA A 180 8.87 -13.44 17.14
C ALA A 180 9.08 -14.97 17.28
N GLY A 181 8.01 -15.76 17.38
CA GLY A 181 8.09 -17.21 17.53
C GLY A 181 8.62 -17.66 18.90
N GLY A 182 8.46 -16.83 19.93
CA GLY A 182 8.90 -17.14 21.30
C GLY A 182 10.37 -16.83 21.59
N LEU A 183 11.07 -16.11 20.70
CA LEU A 183 12.41 -15.57 21.00
C LEU A 183 12.31 -14.57 22.15
N GLN A 184 12.92 -14.91 23.28
CA GLN A 184 12.86 -14.08 24.48
C GLN A 184 13.63 -12.76 24.33
N LEU A 185 13.02 -11.67 24.78
CA LEU A 185 13.70 -10.39 24.99
C LEU A 185 14.46 -10.49 26.32
N GLY A 186 15.79 -10.57 26.25
CA GLY A 186 16.64 -11.02 27.37
C GLY A 186 17.10 -9.94 28.35
N THR A 187 16.69 -8.68 28.25
CA THR A 187 17.14 -7.62 29.18
C THR A 187 16.17 -6.46 29.24
N LEU A 188 15.79 -6.06 30.46
CA LEU A 188 15.01 -4.86 30.76
C LEU A 188 15.86 -3.93 31.65
N PHE A 189 16.05 -2.69 31.22
CA PHE A 189 16.65 -1.65 32.04
C PHE A 189 15.55 -0.75 32.60
N VAL A 190 15.59 -0.47 33.90
CA VAL A 190 14.66 0.41 34.58
C VAL A 190 15.46 1.47 35.32
N ASP A 191 15.21 2.74 35.01
CA ASP A 191 15.91 3.87 35.62
C ASP A 191 14.96 4.66 36.53
N GLU A 192 15.41 4.90 37.76
CA GLU A 192 14.89 5.86 38.76
C GLU A 192 13.40 5.84 39.18
N GLY A 193 12.57 4.91 38.71
CA GLY A 193 11.12 4.99 38.96
C GLY A 193 10.59 4.36 40.26
N PHE A 194 11.35 3.51 40.95
CA PHE A 194 10.86 2.76 42.13
C PHE A 194 10.74 3.62 43.39
N GLY A 195 11.53 4.70 43.52
CA GLY A 195 11.58 5.52 44.74
C GLY A 195 10.33 6.38 44.97
N THR A 196 9.42 6.47 43.99
CA THR A 196 8.17 7.24 44.09
C THR A 196 6.95 6.35 44.38
N LEU A 197 7.15 5.04 44.51
CA LEU A 197 6.10 4.07 44.83
C LEU A 197 5.91 3.96 46.34
N ASP A 198 4.66 3.72 46.75
CA ASP A 198 4.40 3.25 48.10
C ASP A 198 4.90 1.80 48.28
N PRO A 199 5.16 1.36 49.53
CA PRO A 199 5.73 0.04 49.80
C PRO A 199 4.89 -1.14 49.28
N GLU A 200 3.56 -1.02 49.28
CA GLU A 200 2.66 -2.09 48.85
C GLU A 200 2.71 -2.25 47.33
N THR A 201 2.69 -1.14 46.59
CA THR A 201 2.85 -1.14 45.13
C THR A 201 4.24 -1.63 44.71
N LEU A 202 5.30 -1.24 45.44
CA LEU A 202 6.66 -1.70 45.14
C LEU A 202 6.79 -3.22 45.25
N ASP A 203 6.23 -3.83 46.30
CA ASP A 203 6.26 -5.28 46.50
C ASP A 203 5.51 -6.02 45.37
N ALA A 204 4.33 -5.51 44.98
CA ALA A 204 3.57 -6.06 43.86
C ALA A 204 4.33 -6.00 42.54
N VAL A 205 5.03 -4.89 42.26
CA VAL A 205 5.87 -4.73 41.06
C VAL A 205 7.06 -5.70 41.08
N MET A 206 7.76 -5.81 42.22
CA MET A 206 8.91 -6.72 42.37
C MET A 206 8.50 -8.18 42.23
N SER A 207 7.33 -8.56 42.75
CA SER A 207 6.76 -9.89 42.60
C SER A 207 6.50 -10.26 41.13
N GLU A 208 5.90 -9.36 40.35
CA GLU A 208 5.64 -9.62 38.92
C GLU A 208 6.94 -9.66 38.09
N LEU A 209 7.92 -8.80 38.39
CA LEU A 209 9.25 -8.88 37.76
C LEU A 209 9.97 -10.20 38.10
N GLY A 210 9.86 -10.68 39.34
CA GLY A 210 10.39 -11.99 39.75
C GLY A 210 9.71 -13.15 39.01
N ARG A 211 8.40 -13.05 38.76
CA ARG A 211 7.66 -14.04 37.97
C ARG A 211 8.12 -14.09 36.51
N LEU A 212 8.44 -12.94 35.91
CA LEU A 212 9.00 -12.86 34.57
C LEU A 212 10.42 -13.44 34.48
N SER A 213 11.27 -13.15 35.48
CA SER A 213 12.62 -13.70 35.55
C SER A 213 12.60 -15.23 35.71
N SER A 214 11.69 -15.78 36.52
CA SER A 214 11.57 -17.23 36.71
C SER A 214 10.93 -17.95 35.52
N ALA A 215 9.96 -17.33 34.84
CA ALA A 215 9.39 -17.86 33.59
C ALA A 215 10.40 -17.86 32.43
N ALA A 216 11.43 -17.01 32.48
CA ALA A 216 12.52 -16.98 31.51
C ALA A 216 13.69 -17.92 31.81
N ALA A 217 13.68 -18.61 32.95
CA ALA A 217 14.67 -19.64 33.24
C ALA A 217 14.30 -20.92 32.44
N PRO A 218 15.14 -21.39 31.50
CA PRO A 218 14.85 -22.62 30.79
C PRO A 218 14.80 -23.77 31.79
N SER A 219 13.73 -24.57 31.75
CA SER A 219 13.67 -25.84 32.47
C SER A 219 14.81 -26.72 31.95
N ALA A 220 15.91 -26.79 32.69
CA ALA A 220 16.95 -27.79 32.48
C ALA A 220 16.33 -29.16 32.82
N SER A 221 15.63 -29.75 31.85
CA SER A 221 15.13 -31.11 31.96
C SER A 221 16.33 -32.05 31.93
N SER A 222 16.53 -32.71 33.05
CA SER A 222 17.50 -33.75 33.34
C SER A 222 17.52 -34.83 32.24
N ALA A 223 18.50 -34.77 31.34
CA ALA A 223 18.87 -35.90 30.49
C ALA A 223 19.66 -36.91 31.34
N THR A 224 18.93 -37.76 32.06
CA THR A 224 19.49 -38.99 32.63
C THR A 224 19.14 -40.12 31.67
N TRP A 225 20.10 -40.56 30.86
CA TRP A 225 20.04 -41.91 30.29
C TRP A 225 21.35 -42.61 30.60
N ARG A 226 21.20 -43.67 31.40
CA ARG A 226 22.21 -44.60 31.87
C ARG A 226 22.89 -45.31 30.68
N SER A 227 24.11 -45.77 30.98
CA SER A 227 24.99 -46.65 30.20
C SER A 227 24.30 -47.79 29.47
#